data_AF-A0A3S5A5C9-F1
#
_entry.id   AF-A0A3S5A5C9-F1
#
_cell.length_a   1.000
_cell.length_b   1.000
_cell.length_c   1.000
_cell.angle_alpha   90.00
_cell.angle_beta   90.00
_cell.angle_gamma   90.00
#
_symmetry.space_group_name_H-M   'P 1'
#
loop_
_entity.id
_entity.type
_entity.pdbx_description
1 polymer ?
#
loop_
_entity_poly.entity_id
_entity_poly.type
_entity_poly.pdbx_seq_one_letter_code
_entity_poly.pdbx_strand_id
1 'polypeptide(L)'
;MITEEHLRSLMFGDYMDPDAFAEDRRYEEVKDINRLYPIAEHYLNDFNSSNKNKMNLVIFRYVLEHLSRISRILRSPGGNALLVGVGGSGRQSLTRLAASMAGYHIFQPEISKNYGMPEWREDLKVGLAFKT
;
A
#
# COMPACT_ATOMS: atom_id res chain seq x y z
N MET A 1 10.51 4.09 30.38
CA MET A 1 11.45 3.71 29.29
C MET A 1 10.65 3.40 28.04
N ILE A 2 11.12 3.82 26.88
CA ILE A 2 10.51 3.47 25.58
C ILE A 2 10.85 2.01 25.27
N THR A 3 9.87 1.23 24.82
CA THR A 3 10.00 -0.19 24.46
C THR A 3 9.64 -0.42 22.99
N GLU A 4 9.93 -1.60 22.45
CA GLU A 4 9.56 -1.97 21.08
C GLU A 4 8.05 -1.83 20.83
N GLU A 5 7.22 -2.13 21.83
CA GLU A 5 5.77 -1.97 21.72
C GLU A 5 5.33 -0.52 21.50
N HIS A 6 6.03 0.44 22.12
CA HIS A 6 5.80 1.87 21.87
C HIS A 6 6.13 2.23 20.41
N LEU A 7 7.22 1.68 19.86
CA LEU A 7 7.60 1.89 18.46
C LEU A 7 6.62 1.23 17.47
N ARG A 8 6.09 0.05 17.82
CA ARG A 8 5.09 -0.66 17.00
C ARG A 8 3.72 0.01 17.01
N SER A 9 3.41 0.76 18.07
CA SER A 9 2.16 1.51 18.19
C SER A 9 2.25 2.88 17.51
N LEU A 10 3.44 3.32 17.12
CA LEU A 10 3.68 4.58 16.44
C LEU A 10 3.33 4.48 14.95
N MET A 11 2.06 4.71 14.62
CA MET A 11 1.55 4.68 13.25
C MET A 11 0.99 6.04 12.85
N PHE A 12 1.29 6.45 11.62
CA PHE A 12 0.81 7.69 11.03
C PHE A 12 0.37 7.43 9.59
N GLY A 13 -0.65 8.16 9.17
CA GLY A 13 -1.18 8.04 7.82
C GLY A 13 -2.31 9.01 7.55
N ASP A 14 -2.77 9.04 6.31
CA ASP A 14 -3.86 9.87 5.81
C ASP A 14 -5.08 9.05 5.40
N TYR A 15 -5.13 7.78 5.81
CA TYR A 15 -6.16 6.80 5.46
C TYR A 15 -7.27 6.66 6.52
N MET A 16 -7.23 7.44 7.60
CA MET A 16 -8.17 7.30 8.73
C MET A 16 -9.60 7.76 8.42
N ASP A 17 -9.79 8.48 7.31
CA ASP A 17 -11.09 8.92 6.81
C ASP A 17 -11.25 8.43 5.36
N PRO A 18 -11.92 7.28 5.15
CA PRO A 18 -12.09 6.72 3.81
C PRO A 18 -13.05 7.54 2.94
N ASP A 19 -13.98 8.27 3.55
CA ASP A 19 -14.99 9.07 2.87
C ASP A 19 -14.44 10.44 2.40
N ALA A 20 -13.31 10.88 2.98
CA ALA A 20 -12.63 12.10 2.56
C ALA A 20 -12.01 11.97 1.16
N PHE A 21 -12.16 13.02 0.36
CA PHE A 21 -11.44 13.20 -0.89
C PHE A 21 -9.92 13.23 -0.63
N ALA A 22 -9.13 12.75 -1.60
CA ALA A 22 -7.69 12.59 -1.44
C ALA A 22 -6.96 13.89 -1.03
N GLU A 23 -7.45 15.04 -1.50
CA GLU A 23 -6.90 16.37 -1.20
C GLU A 23 -7.19 16.83 0.23
N ASP A 24 -8.29 16.36 0.82
CA ASP A 24 -8.76 16.70 2.17
C ASP A 24 -8.24 15.74 3.24
N ARG A 25 -7.62 14.62 2.83
CA ARG A 25 -7.10 13.61 3.74
C ARG A 25 -5.97 14.16 4.61
N ARG A 26 -6.22 14.18 5.92
CA ARG A 26 -5.29 14.67 6.92
C ARG A 26 -4.32 13.58 7.33
N TYR A 27 -3.04 13.90 7.30
CA TYR A 27 -2.02 13.02 7.85
C TYR A 27 -1.92 13.19 9.35
N GLU A 28 -2.27 12.14 10.07
CA GLU A 28 -2.40 12.16 11.51
C GLU A 28 -1.89 10.87 12.14
N GLU A 29 -1.72 10.93 13.46
CA GLU A 29 -1.39 9.77 14.28
C GLU A 29 -2.60 8.86 14.45
N VAL A 30 -2.37 7.55 14.27
CA VAL A 30 -3.37 6.53 14.62
C VAL A 30 -3.32 6.30 16.14
N LYS A 31 -4.12 7.07 16.88
CA LYS A 31 -4.16 7.02 18.35
C LYS A 31 -4.70 5.71 18.91
N ASP A 32 -5.56 5.04 18.16
CA ASP A 32 -6.15 3.75 18.53
C ASP A 32 -6.16 2.81 17.32
N ILE A 33 -5.34 1.77 17.38
CA ILE A 33 -5.25 0.76 16.34
C ILE A 33 -6.58 0.04 16.11
N ASN A 34 -7.44 -0.08 17.13
CA ASN A 34 -8.73 -0.75 16.99
C ASN A 34 -9.64 -0.04 15.98
N ARG A 35 -9.49 1.28 15.83
CA ARG A 35 -10.20 2.06 14.80
C ARG A 35 -9.69 1.78 13.39
N LEU A 36 -8.42 1.39 13.25
CA LEU A 36 -7.80 1.11 11.96
C LEU A 36 -8.21 -0.24 11.36
N TYR A 37 -8.60 -1.22 12.19
CA TYR A 37 -9.10 -2.52 11.70
C TYR A 37 -10.28 -2.39 10.72
N PRO A 38 -11.43 -1.82 11.11
CA PRO A 38 -12.58 -1.73 10.21
C PRO A 38 -12.29 -0.84 8.98
N ILE A 39 -11.41 0.16 9.12
CA ILE A 39 -11.00 1.02 8.00
C ILE A 39 -10.18 0.22 6.98
N ALA A 40 -9.21 -0.59 7.44
CA ALA A 40 -8.42 -1.44 6.55
C ALA A 40 -9.27 -2.52 5.87
N GLU A 41 -10.26 -3.08 6.58
CA GLU A 41 -11.24 -4.01 6.00
C GLU A 41 -12.09 -3.33 4.92
N HIS A 42 -12.55 -2.11 5.16
CA HIS A 42 -13.30 -1.33 4.17
C HIS A 42 -12.49 -1.14 2.88
N TYR A 43 -11.24 -0.66 2.97
CA TYR A 43 -10.37 -0.52 1.80
C TYR A 43 -10.10 -1.85 1.07
N LEU A 44 -9.96 -2.95 1.81
CA LEU A 44 -9.79 -4.27 1.21
C LEU A 44 -11.04 -4.72 0.45
N ASN A 45 -12.22 -4.46 1.02
CA ASN A 45 -13.50 -4.78 0.39
C ASN A 45 -13.72 -3.95 -0.87
N ASP A 46 -13.41 -2.66 -0.83
CA ASP A 46 -13.48 -1.77 -1.99
C ASP A 46 -12.54 -2.25 -3.10
N PHE A 47 -11.27 -2.53 -2.75
CA PHE A 47 -10.32 -3.10 -3.70
C PHE A 47 -10.88 -4.37 -4.35
N ASN A 48 -11.40 -5.30 -3.55
CA ASN A 48 -11.93 -6.59 -4.03
C ASN A 48 -13.21 -6.46 -4.85
N SER A 49 -13.97 -5.38 -4.67
CA SER A 49 -15.19 -5.10 -5.41
C SER A 49 -14.89 -4.48 -6.78
N SER A 50 -13.85 -3.66 -6.86
CA SER A 50 -13.42 -2.99 -8.11
C SER A 50 -12.44 -3.80 -8.96
N ASN A 51 -11.83 -4.86 -8.43
CA ASN A 51 -10.81 -5.64 -9.14
C ASN A 51 -11.20 -7.10 -9.36
N LYS A 52 -10.90 -7.63 -10.56
CA LYS A 52 -11.08 -9.06 -10.87
C LYS A 52 -10.19 -9.96 -10.01
N ASN A 53 -8.96 -9.53 -9.77
CA ASN A 53 -7.98 -10.26 -8.96
C ASN A 53 -8.12 -9.87 -7.50
N LYS A 54 -8.95 -10.61 -6.76
CA LYS A 54 -9.21 -10.35 -5.34
C LYS A 54 -8.02 -10.71 -4.45
N MET A 55 -7.80 -9.93 -3.40
CA MET A 55 -6.86 -10.19 -2.33
C MET A 55 -7.58 -10.82 -1.14
N ASN A 56 -7.14 -12.02 -0.75
CA ASN A 56 -7.64 -12.72 0.42
C ASN A 56 -6.73 -12.44 1.63
N LEU A 57 -6.82 -11.22 2.17
CA LEU A 57 -6.01 -10.76 3.30
C LEU A 57 -6.82 -10.83 4.59
N VAL A 58 -6.22 -11.41 5.63
CA VAL A 58 -6.75 -11.32 6.99
C VAL A 58 -6.15 -10.08 7.65
N ILE A 59 -6.97 -9.20 8.20
CA ILE A 59 -6.52 -7.97 8.87
C ILE A 59 -6.15 -8.30 10.32
N PHE A 60 -4.89 -8.08 10.67
CA PHE A 60 -4.36 -8.20 12.02
C PHE A 60 -3.28 -7.15 12.26
N ARG A 61 -2.88 -6.94 13.52
CA ARG A 61 -1.93 -5.88 13.92
C ARG A 61 -0.70 -5.74 13.00
N TYR A 62 -0.05 -6.85 12.63
CA TYR A 62 1.13 -6.81 11.76
C TYR A 62 0.82 -6.26 10.36
N VAL A 63 -0.34 -6.59 9.80
CA VAL A 63 -0.81 -6.05 8.52
C VAL A 63 -0.99 -4.54 8.63
N LEU A 64 -1.64 -4.07 9.70
CA LEU A 64 -1.86 -2.64 9.93
C LEU A 64 -0.55 -1.87 10.08
N GLU A 65 0.41 -2.41 10.83
CA GLU A 65 1.75 -1.81 10.99
C GLU A 65 2.46 -1.64 9.64
N HIS A 66 2.44 -2.68 8.80
CA HIS A 66 3.11 -2.63 7.50
C HIS A 66 2.37 -1.78 6.47
N LEU A 67 1.05 -1.85 6.46
CA LEU A 67 0.20 -1.01 5.62
C LEU A 67 0.44 0.47 5.93
N SER A 68 0.53 0.81 7.21
CA SER A 68 0.85 2.17 7.68
C SER A 68 2.22 2.64 7.20
N ARG A 69 3.25 1.79 7.33
CA ARG A 69 4.62 2.10 6.87
C ARG A 69 4.67 2.31 5.35
N ILE A 70 4.03 1.44 4.58
CA ILE A 70 4.00 1.57 3.11
C ILE A 70 3.26 2.84 2.70
N SER A 71 2.07 3.09 3.27
CA SER A 71 1.26 4.28 2.96
C SER A 71 2.03 5.57 3.25
N ARG A 72 2.75 5.63 4.37
CA ARG A 72 3.62 6.77 4.71
C ARG A 72 4.72 6.99 3.67
N ILE A 73 5.35 5.93 3.17
CA ILE A 73 6.39 6.04 2.13
C ILE A 73 5.77 6.50 0.81
N LEU A 74 4.63 5.93 0.40
CA LEU A 74 3.93 6.30 -0.83
C LEU A 74 3.44 7.75 -0.86
N ARG A 75 3.09 8.30 0.30
CA ARG A 75 2.71 9.72 0.46
C ARG A 75 3.89 10.68 0.33
N SER A 76 5.10 10.21 0.59
CA SER A 76 6.30 11.04 0.52
C SER A 76 6.68 11.29 -0.95
N PRO A 77 6.87 12.56 -1.38
CA PRO A 77 7.32 12.85 -2.75
C PRO A 77 8.61 12.10 -3.08
N GLY A 78 8.59 11.32 -4.18
CA GLY A 78 9.74 10.48 -4.57
C GLY A 78 10.04 9.32 -3.62
N GLY A 79 9.07 8.89 -2.80
CA GLY A 79 9.21 7.79 -1.87
C GLY A 79 9.52 6.46 -2.56
N ASN A 80 10.49 5.72 -2.02
CA ASN A 80 10.88 4.40 -2.49
C ASN A 80 10.99 3.45 -1.29
N ALA A 81 10.57 2.19 -1.45
CA ALA A 81 10.60 1.19 -0.39
C ALA A 81 11.27 -0.11 -0.88
N LEU A 82 12.21 -0.63 -0.10
CA LEU A 82 12.67 -2.01 -0.22
C LEU A 82 11.97 -2.86 0.85
N LEU A 83 11.07 -3.73 0.41
CA LEU A 83 10.26 -4.57 1.31
C LEU A 83 10.90 -5.95 1.48
N VAL A 84 11.66 -6.12 2.56
CA VAL A 84 12.31 -7.39 2.89
C VAL A 84 11.35 -8.29 3.68
N GLY A 85 11.34 -9.57 3.34
CA GLY A 85 10.54 -10.59 4.01
C GLY A 85 10.63 -11.94 3.30
N VAL A 86 10.20 -13.00 3.99
CA VAL A 86 10.09 -14.33 3.39
C VAL A 86 8.97 -14.35 2.35
N GLY A 87 9.08 -15.25 1.36
CA GLY A 87 8.01 -15.48 0.38
C GLY A 87 6.67 -15.76 1.06
N GLY A 88 5.59 -15.19 0.54
CA GLY A 88 4.24 -15.37 1.12
C GLY A 88 3.91 -14.47 2.31
N SER A 89 4.83 -13.62 2.79
CA SER A 89 4.58 -12.67 3.91
C SER A 89 3.61 -11.52 3.59
N GLY A 90 3.03 -11.50 2.39
CA GLY A 90 2.01 -10.53 1.98
C GLY A 90 2.54 -9.17 1.53
N ARG A 91 3.86 -8.96 1.40
CA ARG A 91 4.44 -7.66 0.99
C ARG A 91 3.83 -7.11 -0.29
N GLN A 92 3.72 -7.94 -1.33
CA GLN A 92 3.12 -7.52 -2.60
C GLN A 92 1.66 -7.12 -2.45
N SER A 93 0.85 -7.93 -1.76
CA SER A 93 -0.57 -7.63 -1.52
C SER A 93 -0.76 -6.37 -0.68
N LEU A 94 0.06 -6.16 0.35
CA LEU A 94 0.01 -4.93 1.16
C LEU A 94 0.43 -3.69 0.37
N THR A 95 1.43 -3.80 -0.51
CA THR A 95 1.78 -2.70 -1.43
C THR A 95 0.63 -2.38 -2.36
N ARG A 96 -0.05 -3.41 -2.91
CA ARG A 96 -1.20 -3.20 -3.78
C ARG A 96 -2.36 -2.52 -3.05
N LEU A 97 -2.65 -2.96 -1.84
CA LEU A 97 -3.68 -2.34 -1.00
C LEU A 97 -3.33 -0.89 -0.67
N ALA A 98 -2.11 -0.61 -0.20
CA ALA A 98 -1.66 0.75 0.13
C ALA A 98 -1.71 1.69 -1.08
N ALA A 99 -1.29 1.23 -2.26
CA ALA A 99 -1.39 2.02 -3.48
C ALA A 99 -2.84 2.29 -3.86
N SER A 100 -3.74 1.31 -3.74
CA SER A 100 -5.18 1.52 -3.97
C SER A 100 -5.80 2.49 -2.98
N MET A 101 -5.42 2.41 -1.69
CA MET A 101 -5.86 3.37 -0.66
C MET A 101 -5.44 4.79 -1.02
N ALA A 102 -4.23 4.97 -1.56
CA ALA A 102 -3.71 6.25 -2.02
C ALA A 102 -4.26 6.67 -3.41
N GLY A 103 -5.12 5.87 -4.05
CA GLY A 103 -5.63 6.14 -5.40
C GLY A 103 -4.60 5.99 -6.52
N TYR A 104 -3.47 5.32 -6.26
CA TYR A 104 -2.42 5.12 -7.25
C TYR A 104 -2.69 3.93 -8.15
N HIS A 105 -2.41 4.11 -9.45
CA HIS A 105 -2.36 3.00 -10.40
C HIS A 105 -1.04 2.26 -10.28
N ILE A 106 -1.09 0.93 -10.31
CA ILE A 106 0.09 0.08 -10.19
C ILE A 106 0.46 -0.45 -11.56
N PHE A 107 1.62 -0.05 -12.03
CA PHE A 107 2.28 -0.68 -13.16
C PHE A 107 3.17 -1.83 -12.66
N GLN A 108 2.95 -3.04 -13.18
CA GLN A 108 3.82 -4.18 -12.92
C GLN A 108 4.13 -4.89 -14.26
N PRO A 109 5.40 -4.92 -14.70
CA PRO A 109 5.83 -5.74 -15.82
C PRO A 109 5.48 -7.22 -15.65
N GLU A 110 5.01 -7.85 -16.73
CA GLU A 110 4.79 -9.29 -16.79
C GLU A 110 6.02 -9.99 -17.34
N ILE A 111 6.75 -10.68 -16.47
CA ILE A 111 7.97 -11.37 -16.84
C ILE A 111 7.63 -12.70 -17.52
N SER A 112 7.95 -12.80 -18.81
CA SER A 112 7.86 -14.03 -19.60
C SER A 112 9.24 -14.65 -19.85
N LYS A 113 9.27 -15.86 -20.42
CA LYS A 113 10.54 -16.53 -20.78
C LYS A 113 11.39 -15.73 -21.77
N ASN A 114 10.76 -14.91 -22.61
CA ASN A 114 11.43 -14.09 -23.62
C ASN A 114 11.57 -12.63 -23.18
N TYR A 115 11.33 -12.32 -21.90
CA TYR A 115 11.42 -10.96 -21.39
C TYR A 115 12.89 -10.53 -21.27
N GLY A 116 13.28 -9.55 -22.08
CA GLY A 116 14.62 -8.98 -22.11
C GLY A 116 14.62 -7.45 -22.05
N MET A 117 15.78 -6.88 -22.39
CA MET A 117 15.96 -5.43 -22.41
C MET A 117 15.02 -4.68 -23.35
N PRO A 118 14.66 -5.19 -24.55
CA PRO A 118 13.70 -4.52 -25.42
C PRO A 118 12.32 -4.39 -24.78
N GLU A 119 11.79 -5.47 -24.22
CA GLU A 119 10.47 -5.52 -23.58
C GLU A 119 10.45 -4.61 -22.34
N TRP A 120 11.50 -4.66 -21.53
CA TRP A 120 11.65 -3.78 -20.37
C TRP A 120 11.66 -2.29 -20.72
N ARG A 121 12.33 -1.91 -21.82
CA ARG A 121 12.31 -0.51 -22.28
C ARG A 121 10.92 -0.09 -22.74
N GLU A 122 10.16 -0.98 -23.35
CA GLU A 122 8.79 -0.69 -23.77
C GLU A 122 7.86 -0.52 -22.57
N ASP A 123 7.95 -1.42 -21.59
CA ASP A 123 7.26 -1.31 -20.31
C ASP A 123 7.55 0.01 -19.60
N LEU A 124 8.81 0.46 -19.59
CA LEU A 124 9.16 1.75 -19.00
C LEU A 124 8.53 2.94 -19.73
N LYS A 125 8.45 2.91 -21.06
CA LYS A 125 7.77 3.99 -21.81
C LYS A 125 6.30 4.04 -21.42
N VAL A 126 5.64 2.89 -21.37
CA VAL A 126 4.23 2.78 -20.97
C VAL A 126 4.04 3.29 -19.53
N GLY A 127 4.84 2.79 -18.58
CA GLY A 127 4.76 3.18 -17.17
C GLY A 127 5.04 4.66 -16.92
N LEU A 128 5.97 5.28 -17.66
CA LEU A 128 6.29 6.71 -17.53
C LEU A 128 5.30 7.60 -18.28
N ALA A 129 4.66 7.13 -19.34
CA ALA A 129 3.68 7.89 -20.10
C ALA A 129 2.44 8.25 -19.26
N PHE A 130 2.07 7.43 -18.27
CA PHE A 130 0.98 7.71 -17.32
C PHE A 130 1.20 8.96 -16.43
N LYS A 131 2.38 9.59 -16.49
CA LYS A 131 2.69 10.85 -15.79
C LYS A 131 2.57 12.12 -16.65
N THR A 132 2.09 12.04 -17.89
CA THR A 132 1.88 13.20 -18.79
C THR A 132 0.42 13.32 -19.17
#